data_AF-A0A935YIZ9-F1
#
_entry.id   AF-A0A935YIZ9-F1
#
_cell.length_a   1.000
_cell.length_b   1.000
_cell.length_c   1.000
_cell.angle_alpha   90.00
_cell.angle_beta   90.00
_cell.angle_gamma   90.00
#
_symmetry.space_group_name_H-M   'P 1'
#
loop_
_entity.id
_entity.type
_entity.pdbx_description
1 polymer ?
#
loop_
_entity_poly.entity_id
_entity_poly.type
_entity_poly.pdbx_seq_one_letter_code
_entity_poly.pdbx_strand_id
1 'polypeptide(L)'
;MRAPPRSRLAAALALALLAAPAAPARAQSGIGATAIEYTALGEASAKELAAHWGLKPEEVEKYRAYMRLEGRYFYAHLDPVMVLGIIEPDPGQRARYAELYLSGERKRIAEQTGFAKLVAAVQLKRYGLEAPVDFSAMPQAASSPGYRQARQDRAAAAAPAAAGPPVPPPAAEPAVPRAGDTVDLLVVADCPACYARLTSVLSVPGVRVHLYGRGFKDPAALVAWLERWPAEGLAPAARAEAAARIEPRRYDPVVFDGHDLQPPPVALLRRGGAVVGRL
;
A
#
# COMPACT_ATOMS: atom_id res chain seq x y z
N MET A 1 21.46 41.30 70.02
CA MET A 1 22.33 41.83 68.94
C MET A 1 23.78 41.55 69.29
N ARG A 2 24.57 41.09 68.29
CA ARG A 2 26.02 41.32 68.01
C ARG A 2 26.99 41.48 69.21
N ALA A 3 28.19 40.94 69.22
CA ALA A 3 29.07 40.39 68.19
C ALA A 3 30.32 39.80 68.91
N PRO A 4 31.16 39.01 68.23
CA PRO A 4 32.06 38.03 68.83
C PRO A 4 33.50 38.55 69.01
N PRO A 5 34.38 37.77 69.64
CA PRO A 5 35.81 38.05 69.66
C PRO A 5 36.56 37.23 68.59
N ARG A 6 37.71 37.75 68.16
CA ARG A 6 38.73 36.96 67.46
C ARG A 6 40.09 37.19 68.12
N SER A 7 40.76 36.08 68.40
CA SER A 7 41.98 35.99 69.18
C SER A 7 43.20 35.75 68.29
N ARG A 8 44.22 36.55 68.58
CA ARG A 8 45.70 36.44 68.50
C ARG A 8 46.38 35.39 67.61
N LEU A 9 47.36 35.91 66.87
CA LEU A 9 48.45 35.23 66.15
C LEU A 9 49.44 34.51 67.07
N ALA A 10 50.06 33.42 66.58
CA ALA A 10 51.34 32.91 67.06
C ALA A 10 52.17 32.24 65.93
N ALA A 11 53.42 32.72 65.83
CA ALA A 11 54.71 32.20 65.36
C ALA A 11 54.88 30.86 64.60
N ALA A 12 55.46 31.01 63.40
CA ALA A 12 56.62 30.37 62.75
C ALA A 12 57.14 28.94 63.05
N LEU A 13 57.60 28.33 61.94
CA LEU A 13 58.75 27.41 61.75
C LEU A 13 58.45 25.89 61.65
N ALA A 14 58.67 25.30 60.47
CA ALA A 14 59.47 24.08 60.26
C ALA A 14 59.40 23.59 58.80
N LEU A 15 60.58 23.35 58.22
CA LEU A 15 60.81 22.67 56.95
C LEU A 15 60.58 21.16 57.16
N ALA A 16 59.64 20.55 56.44
CA ALA A 16 59.41 19.11 56.47
C ALA A 16 59.58 18.51 55.07
N LEU A 17 60.59 17.63 54.93
CA LEU A 17 60.73 16.70 53.81
C LEU A 17 59.44 15.86 53.70
N LEU A 18 58.69 16.05 52.61
CA LEU A 18 57.60 15.14 52.26
C LEU A 18 58.16 13.94 51.50
N ALA A 19 58.23 12.81 52.20
CA ALA A 19 58.22 11.50 51.58
C ALA A 19 56.94 11.38 50.75
N ALA A 20 57.07 11.26 49.43
CA ALA A 20 55.95 11.00 48.55
C ALA A 20 55.52 9.53 48.71
N PRO A 21 54.32 9.22 49.21
CA PRO A 21 53.73 7.94 48.87
C PRO A 21 53.37 8.00 47.39
N ALA A 22 53.91 7.08 46.59
CA ALA A 22 53.40 6.82 45.25
C ALA A 22 51.96 6.29 45.40
N ALA A 23 50.98 7.19 45.45
CA ALA A 23 49.60 6.83 45.25
C ALA A 23 49.50 6.28 43.82
N PRO A 24 48.88 5.11 43.59
CA PRO A 24 48.62 4.67 42.24
C PRO A 24 47.79 5.78 41.58
N ALA A 25 48.30 6.38 40.51
CA ALA A 25 47.50 7.18 39.61
C ALA A 25 46.48 6.24 38.98
N ARG A 26 45.39 5.97 39.70
CA ARG A 26 44.22 5.34 39.13
C ARG A 26 43.63 6.39 38.21
N ALA A 27 44.01 6.31 36.93
CA ALA A 27 43.31 7.00 35.87
C ALA A 27 41.82 6.71 36.08
N GLN A 28 41.09 7.72 36.55
CA GLN A 28 39.64 7.70 36.56
C GLN A 28 39.24 7.83 35.10
N SER A 29 39.27 6.72 34.37
CA SER A 29 38.47 6.54 33.17
C SER A 29 37.02 6.38 33.60
N GLY A 30 36.49 7.42 34.24
CA GLY A 30 35.07 7.59 34.45
C GLY A 30 34.49 7.97 33.10
N ILE A 31 34.12 6.98 32.29
CA ILE A 31 33.11 7.20 31.27
C ILE A 31 31.84 7.51 32.06
N GLY A 32 31.63 8.79 32.37
CA GLY A 32 30.38 9.27 32.93
C GLY A 32 29.30 8.98 31.91
N ALA A 33 28.29 8.20 32.29
CA ALA A 33 27.12 7.98 31.46
C ALA A 33 26.49 9.34 31.15
N THR A 34 26.57 9.78 29.90
CA THR A 34 25.80 10.92 29.40
C THR A 34 24.33 10.52 29.49
N ALA A 35 23.57 11.20 30.33
CA ALA A 35 22.12 11.05 30.38
C ALA A 35 21.56 11.48 29.02
N ILE A 36 21.15 10.52 28.20
CA ILE A 36 20.39 10.79 26.98
C ILE A 36 18.96 11.10 27.43
N GLU A 37 18.61 12.39 27.46
CA GLU A 37 17.22 12.80 27.60
C GLU A 37 16.51 12.52 26.28
N TYR A 38 15.71 11.46 26.26
CA TYR A 38 14.76 11.24 25.17
C TYR A 38 13.62 12.24 25.33
N THR A 39 13.37 13.05 24.30
CA THR A 39 12.14 13.84 24.24
C THR A 39 10.97 12.85 24.20
N ALA A 40 10.28 12.70 25.32
CA ALA A 40 9.04 11.94 25.36
C ALA A 40 8.00 12.72 24.56
N LEU A 41 7.69 12.24 23.34
CA LEU A 41 6.48 12.67 22.65
C LEU A 41 5.31 12.21 23.51
N GLY A 42 4.56 13.17 24.08
CA GLY A 42 3.39 12.86 24.89
C GLY A 42 2.35 12.06 24.10
N GLU A 43 1.51 11.30 24.80
CA GLU A 43 0.38 10.62 24.16
C GLU A 43 -0.55 11.65 23.50
N ALA A 44 -0.90 11.42 22.24
CA ALA A 44 -1.87 12.25 21.55
C ALA A 44 -3.20 12.24 22.32
N SER A 45 -3.82 13.41 22.47
CA SER A 45 -5.14 13.51 23.10
C SER A 45 -6.19 12.73 22.30
N ALA A 46 -7.30 12.35 22.94
CA ALA A 46 -8.38 11.64 22.24
C ALA A 46 -8.89 12.43 21.03
N LYS A 47 -8.94 13.76 21.15
CA LYS A 47 -9.35 14.67 20.08
C LYS A 47 -8.37 14.68 18.90
N GLU A 48 -7.08 14.72 19.17
CA GLU A 48 -6.05 14.68 18.12
C GLU A 48 -6.06 13.32 17.41
N LEU A 49 -6.17 12.23 18.16
CA LEU A 49 -6.24 10.89 17.60
C LEU A 49 -7.51 10.71 16.74
N ALA A 50 -8.65 11.20 17.23
CA ALA A 50 -9.91 11.19 16.50
C ALA A 50 -9.78 11.95 15.17
N ALA A 51 -9.25 13.17 15.22
CA ALA A 51 -9.07 14.00 14.03
C ALA A 51 -8.11 13.37 13.02
N HIS A 52 -6.99 12.79 13.48
CA HIS A 52 -5.99 12.19 12.60
C HIS A 52 -6.53 10.97 11.85
N TRP A 53 -7.32 10.14 12.55
CA TRP A 53 -7.83 8.87 12.01
C TRP A 53 -9.25 8.96 11.43
N GLY A 54 -9.88 10.14 11.45
CA GLY A 54 -11.27 10.31 11.03
C GLY A 54 -12.28 9.58 11.93
N LEU A 55 -11.90 9.33 13.18
CA LEU A 55 -12.71 8.65 14.19
C LEU A 55 -13.52 9.67 15.00
N LYS A 56 -14.56 9.20 15.68
CA LYS A 56 -15.24 9.94 16.75
C LYS A 56 -14.52 9.75 18.10
N PRO A 57 -14.65 10.68 19.05
CA PRO A 57 -14.03 10.55 20.38
C PRO A 57 -14.39 9.24 21.10
N GLU A 58 -15.63 8.76 20.97
CA GLU A 58 -16.10 7.53 21.63
C GLU A 58 -15.38 6.29 21.08
N GLU A 59 -14.99 6.33 19.81
CA GLU A 59 -14.30 5.23 19.13
C GLU A 59 -12.83 5.18 19.51
N VAL A 60 -12.22 6.34 19.76
CA VAL A 60 -10.88 6.42 20.34
C VAL A 60 -10.86 5.81 21.73
N GLU A 61 -11.88 6.06 22.55
CA GLU A 61 -11.97 5.46 23.88
C GLU A 61 -12.21 3.94 23.79
N LYS A 62 -13.03 3.46 22.84
CA LYS A 62 -13.19 2.02 22.54
C LYS A 62 -11.86 1.38 22.16
N TYR A 63 -11.10 2.01 21.27
CA TYR A 63 -9.76 1.57 20.87
C TYR A 63 -8.82 1.49 22.09
N ARG A 64 -8.72 2.55 22.88
CA ARG A 64 -7.85 2.60 24.07
C ARG A 64 -8.23 1.54 25.11
N ALA A 65 -9.53 1.34 25.35
CA ALA A 65 -10.01 0.33 26.27
C ALA A 65 -9.56 -1.08 25.83
N TYR A 66 -9.68 -1.38 24.53
CA TYR A 66 -9.23 -2.66 23.97
C TYR A 66 -7.70 -2.82 24.03
N MET A 67 -6.96 -1.78 23.65
CA MET A 67 -5.50 -1.80 23.66
C MET A 67 -4.91 -1.96 25.07
N ARG A 68 -5.56 -1.43 26.11
CA ARG A 68 -5.12 -1.58 27.50
C ARG A 68 -5.13 -3.04 27.99
N LEU A 69 -5.96 -3.89 27.38
CA LEU A 69 -6.12 -5.29 27.74
C LEU A 69 -5.35 -6.19 26.76
N GLU A 70 -6.06 -6.80 25.83
CA GLU A 70 -5.56 -7.83 24.91
C GLU A 70 -4.85 -7.19 23.70
N GLY A 71 -5.34 -6.04 23.26
CA GLY A 71 -4.90 -5.39 22.03
C GLY A 71 -3.41 -5.06 22.02
N ARG A 72 -2.82 -4.71 23.18
CA ARG A 72 -1.36 -4.46 23.29
C ARG A 72 -0.49 -5.66 22.93
N TYR A 73 -1.00 -6.88 23.04
CA TYR A 73 -0.21 -8.08 22.74
C TYR A 73 -0.31 -8.49 21.28
N PHE A 74 -1.50 -8.36 20.70
CA PHE A 74 -1.76 -8.84 19.34
C PHE A 74 -1.66 -7.75 18.26
N TYR A 75 -1.99 -6.51 18.60
CA TYR A 75 -2.27 -5.47 17.62
C TYR A 75 -1.55 -4.14 17.88
N ALA A 76 -0.48 -4.14 18.70
CA ALA A 76 0.31 -2.93 18.97
C ALA A 76 0.93 -2.29 17.72
N HIS A 77 1.09 -3.06 16.65
CA HIS A 77 1.66 -2.62 15.36
C HIS A 77 0.59 -2.17 14.35
N LEU A 78 -0.70 -2.24 14.71
CA LEU A 78 -1.80 -1.86 13.85
C LEU A 78 -2.31 -0.47 14.20
N ASP A 79 -2.78 0.26 13.18
CA ASP A 79 -3.42 1.55 13.40
C ASP A 79 -4.82 1.39 14.06
N PRO A 80 -5.32 2.45 14.73
CA PRO A 80 -6.59 2.40 15.44
C PRO A 80 -7.79 1.99 14.58
N VAL A 81 -7.82 2.38 13.30
CA VAL A 81 -8.94 2.08 12.40
C VAL A 81 -8.97 0.59 12.06
N MET A 82 -7.82 -0.01 11.79
CA MET A 82 -7.69 -1.46 11.58
C MET A 82 -8.08 -2.25 12.82
N VAL A 83 -7.60 -1.86 14.00
CA VAL A 83 -7.95 -2.54 15.25
C VAL A 83 -9.46 -2.49 15.49
N LEU A 84 -10.07 -1.31 15.36
CA LEU A 84 -11.51 -1.14 15.50
C LEU A 84 -12.28 -1.99 14.48
N GLY A 85 -11.84 -2.02 13.22
CA GLY A 85 -12.43 -2.87 12.18
C GLY A 85 -12.39 -4.37 12.50
N ILE A 86 -11.29 -4.86 13.08
CA ILE A 86 -11.15 -6.27 13.46
C ILE A 86 -12.11 -6.65 14.59
N ILE A 87 -12.24 -5.78 15.61
CA ILE A 87 -13.02 -6.09 16.82
C ILE A 87 -14.50 -5.71 16.72
N GLU A 88 -14.92 -4.96 15.70
CA GLU A 88 -16.29 -4.46 15.59
C GLU A 88 -17.28 -5.58 15.23
N PRO A 89 -18.22 -5.96 16.10
CA PRO A 89 -19.24 -6.98 15.77
C PRO A 89 -20.28 -6.48 14.77
N ASP A 90 -20.60 -5.19 14.75
CA ASP A 90 -21.62 -4.65 13.85
C ASP A 90 -21.10 -4.54 12.41
N PRO A 91 -21.74 -5.18 11.41
CA PRO A 91 -21.25 -5.19 10.04
C PRO A 91 -21.27 -3.81 9.38
N GLY A 92 -22.22 -2.94 9.72
CA GLY A 92 -22.30 -1.59 9.16
C GLY A 92 -21.15 -0.71 9.64
N GLN A 93 -20.91 -0.71 10.95
CA GLN A 93 -19.80 0.00 11.57
C GLN A 93 -18.45 -0.57 11.13
N ARG A 94 -18.34 -1.90 10.97
CA ARG A 94 -17.15 -2.55 10.42
C ARG A 94 -16.86 -2.09 8.99
N ALA A 95 -17.88 -2.00 8.14
CA ALA A 95 -17.73 -1.49 6.78
C ALA A 95 -17.25 -0.03 6.77
N ARG A 96 -17.77 0.81 7.68
CA ARG A 96 -17.32 2.20 7.84
C ARG A 96 -15.82 2.30 8.19
N TYR A 97 -15.32 1.44 9.09
CA TYR A 97 -13.87 1.41 9.37
C TYR A 97 -13.07 0.94 8.16
N ALA A 98 -13.56 -0.02 7.38
CA ALA A 98 -12.90 -0.46 6.15
C ALA A 98 -12.77 0.68 5.13
N GLU A 99 -13.82 1.51 4.97
CA GLU A 99 -13.80 2.70 4.12
C GLU A 99 -12.79 3.75 4.61
N LEU A 100 -12.77 4.01 5.93
CA LEU A 100 -11.79 4.92 6.54
C LEU A 100 -10.35 4.43 6.32
N TYR A 101 -10.10 3.14 6.53
CA TYR A 101 -8.79 2.53 6.33
C TYR A 101 -8.34 2.67 4.87
N LEU A 102 -9.20 2.30 3.91
CA LEU A 102 -8.87 2.34 2.49
C LEU A 102 -8.59 3.77 2.03
N SER A 103 -9.40 4.74 2.49
CA SER A 103 -9.21 6.16 2.16
C SER A 103 -7.86 6.68 2.67
N GLY A 104 -7.52 6.35 3.92
CA GLY A 104 -6.22 6.71 4.50
C GLY A 104 -5.04 6.04 3.79
N GLU A 105 -5.17 4.76 3.44
CA GLU A 105 -4.12 4.01 2.75
C GLU A 105 -3.85 4.55 1.35
N ARG A 106 -4.90 4.88 0.59
CA ARG A 106 -4.75 5.53 -0.72
C ARG A 106 -3.99 6.85 -0.63
N LYS A 107 -4.26 7.65 0.41
CA LYS A 107 -3.52 8.90 0.65
C LYS A 107 -2.04 8.62 0.96
N ARG A 108 -1.74 7.68 1.86
CA ARG A 108 -0.36 7.30 2.20
C ARG A 108 0.42 6.82 0.98
N ILE A 109 -0.18 5.96 0.15
CA ILE A 109 0.45 5.48 -1.09
C ILE A 109 0.70 6.64 -2.05
N ALA A 110 -0.24 7.56 -2.20
CA ALA A 110 -0.05 8.74 -3.06
C ALA A 110 1.11 9.61 -2.58
N GLU A 111 1.26 9.83 -1.27
CA GLU A 111 2.37 10.58 -0.68
C GLU A 111 3.71 9.88 -0.89
N GLN A 112 3.79 8.58 -0.58
CA GLN A 112 5.00 7.77 -0.76
C GLN A 112 5.45 7.71 -2.22
N THR A 113 4.51 7.43 -3.13
CA THR A 113 4.81 7.36 -4.57
C THR A 113 5.12 8.73 -5.16
N GLY A 114 4.47 9.80 -4.69
CA GLY A 114 4.78 11.17 -5.04
C GLY A 114 6.21 11.55 -4.65
N PHE A 115 6.61 11.23 -3.42
CA PHE A 115 7.97 11.46 -2.95
C PHE A 115 8.99 10.62 -3.73
N ALA A 116 8.73 9.34 -3.98
CA ALA A 116 9.61 8.48 -4.77
C ALA A 116 9.85 9.03 -6.19
N LYS A 117 8.80 9.54 -6.85
CA LYS A 117 8.91 10.22 -8.15
C LYS A 117 9.78 11.48 -8.07
N LEU A 118 9.59 12.28 -7.02
CA LEU A 118 10.41 13.47 -6.80
C LEU A 118 11.88 13.11 -6.60
N VAL A 119 12.19 12.09 -5.79
CA VAL A 119 13.55 11.59 -5.60
C VAL A 119 14.16 11.16 -6.94
N ALA A 120 13.43 10.40 -7.76
CA ALA A 120 13.90 9.99 -9.08
C ALA A 120 14.17 11.19 -10.01
N ALA A 121 13.30 12.21 -10.00
CA ALA A 121 13.51 13.43 -10.78
C ALA A 121 14.74 14.23 -10.28
N VAL A 122 14.96 14.29 -8.96
CA VAL A 122 16.13 14.93 -8.36
C VAL A 122 17.41 14.17 -8.69
N GLN A 123 17.40 12.83 -8.68
CA GLN A 123 18.52 11.99 -9.11
C GLN A 123 18.92 12.34 -10.55
N LEU A 124 17.96 12.35 -11.47
CA LEU A 124 18.22 12.67 -12.87
C LEU A 124 18.77 14.09 -13.04
N LYS A 125 18.21 15.07 -12.31
CA LYS A 125 18.67 16.46 -12.37
C LYS A 125 20.09 16.64 -11.82
N ARG A 126 20.45 15.95 -10.74
CA ARG A 126 21.74 16.13 -10.04
C ARG A 126 22.85 15.23 -10.54
N TYR A 127 22.51 14.00 -10.92
CA TYR A 127 23.46 12.92 -11.20
C TYR A 127 23.20 12.23 -12.55
N GLY A 128 22.20 12.67 -13.32
CA GLY A 128 21.90 12.09 -14.62
C GLY A 128 21.46 10.62 -14.53
N LEU A 129 22.02 9.79 -15.41
CA LEU A 129 21.77 8.34 -15.44
C LEU A 129 22.80 7.53 -14.63
N GLU A 130 23.57 8.19 -13.76
CA GLU A 130 24.48 7.51 -12.85
C GLU A 130 23.70 6.53 -11.96
N ALA A 131 24.17 5.28 -11.91
CA ALA A 131 23.56 4.27 -11.06
C ALA A 131 23.76 4.65 -9.58
N PRO A 132 22.70 4.62 -8.74
CA PRO A 132 22.83 4.95 -7.31
C PRO A 132 23.83 4.07 -6.55
N VAL A 133 24.12 2.88 -7.09
CA VAL A 133 25.08 1.93 -6.56
C VAL A 133 25.89 1.35 -7.71
N ASP A 134 27.21 1.52 -7.67
CA ASP A 134 28.13 0.80 -8.55
C ASP A 134 28.48 -0.57 -7.95
N PHE A 135 27.74 -1.59 -8.37
CA PHE A 135 27.99 -2.97 -7.96
C PHE A 135 29.31 -3.55 -8.48
N SER A 136 29.97 -2.94 -9.47
CA SER A 136 31.29 -3.42 -9.94
C SER A 136 32.41 -3.14 -8.95
N ALA A 137 32.24 -2.13 -8.10
CA ALA A 137 33.18 -1.79 -7.03
C ALA A 137 33.02 -2.67 -5.78
N MET A 138 32.04 -3.58 -5.75
CA MET A 138 31.82 -4.46 -4.60
C MET A 138 32.80 -5.66 -4.61
N PRO A 139 33.40 -6.04 -3.48
CA PRO A 139 34.35 -7.15 -3.39
C PRO A 139 33.81 -8.49 -3.91
N GLN A 140 32.51 -8.73 -3.74
CA GLN A 140 31.82 -9.95 -4.19
C GLN A 140 31.72 -10.04 -5.73
N ALA A 141 31.68 -8.89 -6.42
CA ALA A 141 31.66 -8.85 -7.88
C ALA A 141 33.04 -9.19 -8.48
N ALA A 142 34.12 -8.88 -7.76
CA ALA A 142 35.48 -9.22 -8.16
C ALA A 142 35.79 -10.72 -8.00
N SER A 143 35.21 -11.36 -6.98
CA SER A 143 35.51 -12.75 -6.61
C SER A 143 34.57 -13.81 -7.23
N SER A 144 33.51 -13.41 -7.94
CA SER A 144 32.56 -14.35 -8.57
C SER A 144 32.50 -14.19 -10.10
N PRO A 145 33.11 -15.12 -10.87
CA PRO A 145 33.00 -15.14 -12.33
C PRO A 145 31.55 -15.21 -12.83
N GLY A 146 30.69 -15.98 -12.14
CA GLY A 146 29.27 -16.11 -12.49
C GLY A 146 28.47 -14.81 -12.35
N TYR A 147 28.85 -13.95 -11.39
CA TYR A 147 28.22 -12.63 -11.23
C TYR A 147 28.50 -11.72 -12.43
N ARG A 148 29.74 -11.72 -12.93
CA ARG A 148 30.13 -10.92 -14.11
C ARG A 148 29.45 -11.40 -15.38
N GLN A 149 29.37 -12.71 -15.60
CA GLN A 149 28.65 -13.30 -16.73
C GLN A 149 27.17 -12.91 -16.72
N ALA A 150 26.48 -13.09 -15.58
CA ALA A 150 25.06 -12.74 -15.46
C ALA A 150 24.79 -11.23 -15.67
N ARG A 151 25.73 -10.35 -15.28
CA ARG A 151 25.66 -8.90 -15.57
C ARG A 151 25.81 -8.61 -17.05
N GLN A 152 26.75 -9.27 -17.73
CA GLN A 152 26.97 -9.13 -19.17
C GLN A 152 25.76 -9.63 -19.96
N ASP A 153 25.20 -10.79 -19.60
CA ASP A 153 24.01 -11.35 -20.22
C ASP A 153 22.80 -10.42 -20.03
N ARG A 154 22.63 -9.84 -18.83
CA ARG A 154 21.56 -8.87 -18.57
C ARG A 154 21.75 -7.54 -19.29
N ALA A 155 22.99 -7.07 -19.44
CA ALA A 155 23.30 -5.86 -20.21
C ALA A 155 23.10 -6.08 -21.71
N ALA A 156 23.45 -7.26 -22.23
CA ALA A 156 23.20 -7.66 -23.61
C ALA A 156 21.70 -7.86 -23.90
N ALA A 157 20.93 -8.37 -22.93
CA ALA A 157 19.48 -8.45 -23.00
C ALA A 157 18.79 -7.08 -22.85
N ALA A 158 19.45 -6.11 -22.22
CA ALA A 158 18.99 -4.74 -22.04
C ALA A 158 19.59 -3.80 -23.12
N ALA A 159 19.45 -4.16 -24.40
CA ALA A 159 19.46 -3.13 -25.43
C ALA A 159 18.34 -2.12 -25.10
N PRO A 160 18.58 -0.80 -25.21
CA PRO A 160 17.67 0.18 -24.66
C PRO A 160 16.37 0.17 -25.45
N ALA A 161 15.30 -0.35 -24.87
CA ALA A 161 14.00 0.23 -25.14
C ALA A 161 14.10 1.65 -24.58
N ALA A 162 14.44 2.61 -25.44
CA ALA A 162 14.44 4.01 -25.08
C ALA A 162 13.11 4.31 -24.39
N ALA A 163 13.16 4.65 -23.10
CA ALA A 163 12.02 5.25 -22.44
C ALA A 163 11.79 6.57 -23.17
N GLY A 164 10.83 6.55 -24.10
CA GLY A 164 10.37 7.76 -24.76
C GLY A 164 9.95 8.79 -23.70
N PRO A 165 9.85 10.08 -24.07
CA PRO A 165 9.28 11.09 -23.18
C PRO A 165 7.97 10.58 -22.58
N PRO A 166 7.61 10.96 -21.34
CA PRO A 166 6.36 10.53 -20.73
C PRO A 166 5.25 10.83 -21.72
N VAL A 167 4.73 9.76 -22.33
CA VAL A 167 3.62 9.86 -23.26
C VAL A 167 2.51 10.46 -22.41
N PRO A 168 2.01 11.67 -22.72
CA PRO A 168 0.82 12.18 -22.06
C PRO A 168 -0.22 11.04 -22.14
N PRO A 169 -0.98 10.75 -21.06
CA PRO A 169 -1.90 9.61 -21.05
C PRO A 169 -2.62 9.62 -22.40
N PRO A 170 -2.45 8.58 -23.23
CA PRO A 170 -3.01 8.60 -24.56
C PRO A 170 -4.48 8.92 -24.35
N ALA A 171 -4.95 9.98 -25.03
CA ALA A 171 -6.36 10.33 -25.04
C ALA A 171 -7.13 9.02 -25.15
N ALA A 172 -7.92 8.70 -24.12
CA ALA A 172 -8.43 7.36 -23.86
C ALA A 172 -8.76 6.70 -25.19
N GLU A 173 -7.94 5.72 -25.62
CA GLU A 173 -8.23 4.98 -26.83
C GLU A 173 -9.70 4.56 -26.70
N PRO A 174 -10.53 4.73 -27.75
CA PRO A 174 -11.90 4.26 -27.68
C PRO A 174 -11.83 2.80 -27.19
N ALA A 175 -12.60 2.50 -26.15
CA ALA A 175 -12.59 1.20 -25.50
C ALA A 175 -13.12 0.17 -26.52
N VAL A 176 -12.22 -0.32 -27.37
CA VAL A 176 -12.50 -1.33 -28.37
C VAL A 176 -11.86 -2.62 -27.86
N PRO A 177 -12.65 -3.68 -27.62
CA PRO A 177 -12.11 -4.95 -27.13
C PRO A 177 -11.16 -5.58 -28.15
N ARG A 178 -10.09 -6.21 -27.66
CA ARG A 178 -9.09 -6.93 -28.46
C ARG A 178 -8.75 -8.26 -27.79
N ALA A 179 -8.13 -9.19 -28.53
CA ALA A 179 -7.70 -10.47 -27.98
C ALA A 179 -6.83 -10.29 -26.72
N GLY A 180 -7.11 -11.06 -25.67
CA GLY A 180 -6.44 -10.95 -24.38
C GLY A 180 -7.08 -9.96 -23.39
N ASP A 181 -7.99 -9.09 -23.85
CA ASP A 181 -8.79 -8.25 -22.94
C ASP A 181 -9.81 -9.09 -22.16
N THR A 182 -10.23 -8.56 -21.00
CA THR A 182 -11.31 -9.12 -20.20
C THR A 182 -12.44 -8.09 -20.11
N VAL A 183 -13.69 -8.51 -20.23
CA VAL A 183 -14.85 -7.63 -20.03
C VAL A 183 -15.62 -8.06 -18.79
N ASP A 184 -15.79 -7.14 -17.83
CA ASP A 184 -16.73 -7.35 -16.72
C ASP A 184 -18.12 -6.94 -17.21
N LEU A 185 -19.01 -7.92 -17.36
CA LEU A 185 -20.37 -7.72 -17.86
C LEU A 185 -21.37 -7.88 -16.71
N LEU A 186 -22.01 -6.78 -16.31
CA LEU A 186 -23.10 -6.75 -15.35
C LEU A 186 -24.45 -6.95 -16.04
N VAL A 187 -25.21 -7.94 -15.60
CA VAL A 187 -26.54 -8.27 -16.10
C VAL A 187 -27.58 -8.33 -14.98
N VAL A 188 -28.86 -8.20 -15.35
CA VAL A 188 -30.03 -8.47 -14.49
C VAL A 188 -30.94 -9.47 -15.20
N ALA A 189 -31.82 -10.16 -14.47
CA ALA A 189 -32.64 -11.25 -15.01
C ALA A 189 -33.51 -10.82 -16.20
N ASP A 190 -34.23 -9.70 -16.05
CA ASP A 190 -35.16 -9.16 -17.05
C ASP A 190 -34.47 -8.14 -17.96
N CYS A 191 -33.55 -8.61 -18.80
CA CYS A 191 -32.72 -7.75 -19.63
C CYS A 191 -32.54 -8.33 -21.04
N PRO A 192 -33.42 -7.96 -22.00
CA PRO A 192 -33.29 -8.40 -23.38
C PRO A 192 -31.96 -7.96 -24.03
N ALA A 193 -31.48 -6.76 -23.69
CA ALA A 193 -30.21 -6.23 -24.18
C ALA A 193 -28.97 -6.97 -23.65
N CYS A 194 -29.09 -7.74 -22.56
CA CYS A 194 -27.95 -8.40 -21.92
C CYS A 194 -27.37 -9.53 -22.78
N TYR A 195 -28.21 -10.33 -23.45
CA TYR A 195 -27.72 -11.36 -24.36
C TYR A 195 -27.08 -10.76 -25.62
N ALA A 196 -27.68 -9.70 -26.18
CA ALA A 196 -27.11 -9.00 -27.33
C ALA A 196 -25.72 -8.43 -27.00
N ARG A 197 -25.57 -7.82 -25.82
CA ARG A 197 -24.27 -7.32 -25.35
C ARG A 197 -23.26 -8.45 -25.13
N LEU A 198 -23.67 -9.56 -24.52
CA LEU A 198 -22.82 -10.74 -24.34
C LEU A 198 -22.31 -11.29 -25.69
N THR A 199 -23.21 -11.44 -26.68
CA THR A 199 -22.84 -11.86 -28.03
C THR A 199 -21.88 -10.86 -28.69
N SER A 200 -22.15 -9.56 -28.56
CA SER A 200 -21.30 -8.50 -29.13
C SER A 200 -19.89 -8.49 -28.55
N VAL A 201 -19.70 -8.85 -27.28
CA VAL A 201 -18.38 -8.91 -26.66
C VAL A 201 -17.63 -10.18 -27.09
N LEU A 202 -18.36 -11.31 -27.15
CA LEU A 202 -17.78 -12.60 -27.49
C LEU A 202 -17.49 -12.76 -28.99
N SER A 203 -18.04 -11.91 -29.86
CA SER A 203 -17.68 -11.88 -31.29
C SER A 203 -16.23 -11.46 -31.52
N VAL A 204 -15.59 -10.82 -30.55
CA VAL A 204 -14.16 -10.52 -30.57
C VAL A 204 -13.37 -11.76 -30.13
N PRO A 205 -12.54 -12.35 -31.01
CA PRO A 205 -11.76 -13.54 -30.66
C PRO A 205 -10.78 -13.25 -29.51
N GLY A 206 -10.63 -14.21 -28.59
CA GLY A 206 -9.67 -14.11 -27.48
C GLY A 206 -10.05 -13.18 -26.33
N VAL A 207 -11.20 -12.48 -26.39
CA VAL A 207 -11.74 -11.73 -25.23
C VAL A 207 -12.37 -12.70 -24.23
N ARG A 208 -12.08 -12.51 -22.94
CA ARG A 208 -12.74 -13.23 -21.84
C ARG A 208 -13.85 -12.38 -21.23
N VAL A 209 -14.89 -13.02 -20.69
CA VAL A 209 -16.00 -12.32 -20.05
C VAL A 209 -16.13 -12.80 -18.60
N HIS A 210 -16.03 -11.88 -17.65
CA HIS A 210 -16.51 -12.12 -16.29
C HIS A 210 -17.96 -11.68 -16.22
N LEU A 211 -18.88 -12.63 -15.99
CA LEU A 211 -20.32 -12.36 -15.99
C LEU A 211 -20.82 -12.19 -14.56
N TYR A 212 -21.35 -11.01 -14.25
CA TYR A 212 -21.87 -10.66 -12.93
C TYR A 212 -23.39 -10.51 -12.97
N GLY A 213 -24.10 -11.27 -12.14
CA GLY A 213 -25.56 -11.18 -12.02
C GLY A 213 -26.00 -10.34 -10.82
N ARG A 214 -26.61 -9.17 -11.05
CA ARG A 214 -27.24 -8.36 -10.00
C ARG A 214 -28.71 -8.72 -9.84
N GLY A 215 -29.14 -9.00 -8.61
CA GLY A 215 -30.53 -9.37 -8.31
C GLY A 215 -30.87 -10.85 -8.58
N PHE A 216 -29.90 -11.67 -8.97
CA PHE A 216 -30.06 -13.12 -9.00
C PHE A 216 -30.01 -13.69 -7.57
N LYS A 217 -30.86 -14.68 -7.29
CA LYS A 217 -30.98 -15.29 -5.96
C LYS A 217 -29.68 -15.96 -5.50
N ASP A 218 -29.01 -16.66 -6.41
CA ASP A 218 -27.78 -17.40 -6.17
C ASP A 218 -26.98 -17.56 -7.48
N PRO A 219 -25.72 -18.06 -7.43
CA PRO A 219 -24.93 -18.30 -8.63
C PRO A 219 -25.56 -19.30 -9.62
N ALA A 220 -26.32 -20.28 -9.14
CA ALA A 220 -26.97 -21.27 -10.00
C ALA A 220 -28.07 -20.62 -10.86
N ALA A 221 -28.81 -19.66 -10.32
CA ALA A 221 -29.79 -18.88 -11.08
C ALA A 221 -29.15 -18.06 -12.21
N LEU A 222 -27.94 -17.52 -12.00
CA LEU A 222 -27.17 -16.83 -13.04
C LEU A 222 -26.69 -17.80 -14.13
N VAL A 223 -26.22 -19.00 -13.74
CA VAL A 223 -25.80 -20.03 -14.69
C VAL A 223 -27.00 -20.53 -15.52
N ALA A 224 -28.14 -20.81 -14.88
CA ALA A 224 -29.36 -21.20 -15.57
C ALA A 224 -29.90 -20.11 -16.51
N TRP A 225 -29.66 -18.83 -16.18
CA TRP A 225 -29.90 -17.74 -17.12
C TRP A 225 -28.94 -17.80 -18.30
N LEU A 226 -27.64 -17.97 -18.06
CA LEU A 226 -26.63 -18.08 -19.12
C LEU A 226 -26.87 -19.26 -20.07
N GLU A 227 -27.35 -20.40 -19.56
CA GLU A 227 -27.69 -21.57 -20.38
C GLU A 227 -28.79 -21.29 -21.42
N ARG A 228 -29.67 -20.31 -21.16
CA ARG A 228 -30.70 -19.85 -22.10
C ARG A 228 -30.18 -18.87 -23.14
N TRP A 229 -28.90 -18.48 -23.10
CA TRP A 229 -28.31 -17.56 -24.07
C TRP A 229 -28.47 -18.12 -25.49
N PRO A 230 -29.21 -17.43 -26.39
CA PRO A 230 -29.52 -17.95 -27.72
C PRO A 230 -28.30 -17.95 -28.66
N ALA A 231 -27.24 -17.19 -28.33
CA ALA A 231 -26.04 -17.06 -29.14
C ALA A 231 -26.33 -16.75 -30.62
N GLU A 232 -27.32 -15.86 -30.86
CA GLU A 232 -27.76 -15.49 -32.20
C GLU A 232 -26.59 -15.04 -33.08
N GLY A 233 -26.50 -15.62 -34.29
CA GLY A 233 -25.42 -15.31 -35.24
C GLY A 233 -24.10 -16.06 -35.01
N LEU A 234 -23.99 -16.93 -34.01
CA LEU A 234 -22.81 -17.80 -33.81
C LEU A 234 -23.07 -19.22 -34.33
N ALA A 235 -22.13 -19.74 -35.14
CA ALA A 235 -22.13 -21.15 -35.51
C ALA A 235 -21.93 -22.06 -34.27
N PRO A 236 -22.41 -23.32 -34.26
CA PRO A 236 -22.34 -24.19 -33.07
C PRO A 236 -20.93 -24.36 -32.48
N ALA A 237 -19.91 -24.51 -33.33
CA ALA A 237 -18.52 -24.61 -32.89
C ALA A 237 -18.01 -23.30 -32.26
N ALA A 238 -18.34 -22.15 -32.87
CA ALA A 238 -17.99 -20.83 -32.34
C ALA A 238 -18.74 -20.52 -31.03
N ARG A 239 -19.96 -21.03 -30.86
CA ARG A 239 -20.71 -20.93 -29.60
C ARG A 239 -20.02 -21.67 -28.47
N ALA A 240 -19.54 -22.89 -28.70
CA ALA A 240 -18.84 -23.67 -27.67
C ALA A 240 -17.53 -22.97 -27.24
N GLU A 241 -16.76 -22.46 -28.20
CA GLU A 241 -15.54 -21.69 -27.92
C GLU A 241 -15.85 -20.37 -27.19
N ALA A 242 -16.92 -19.67 -27.58
CA ALA A 242 -17.36 -18.46 -26.88
C ALA A 242 -17.80 -18.75 -25.44
N ALA A 243 -18.57 -19.83 -25.21
CA ALA A 243 -19.02 -20.23 -23.89
C ALA A 243 -17.85 -20.56 -22.94
N ALA A 244 -16.78 -21.19 -23.45
CA ALA A 244 -15.58 -21.50 -22.68
C ALA A 244 -14.82 -20.24 -22.19
N ARG A 245 -15.10 -19.07 -22.75
CA ARG A 245 -14.49 -17.78 -22.36
C ARG A 245 -15.33 -16.99 -21.35
N ILE A 246 -16.49 -17.52 -20.93
CA ILE A 246 -17.39 -16.90 -19.97
C ILE A 246 -17.13 -17.49 -18.58
N GLU A 247 -16.90 -16.64 -17.60
CA GLU A 247 -16.74 -17.02 -16.22
C GLU A 247 -17.82 -16.34 -15.36
N PRO A 248 -18.86 -17.07 -14.94
CA PRO A 248 -19.87 -16.55 -14.03
C PRO A 248 -19.26 -16.22 -12.66
N ARG A 249 -19.58 -15.03 -12.14
CA ARG A 249 -19.09 -14.52 -10.86
C ARG A 249 -20.26 -14.05 -9.99
N ARG A 250 -20.07 -14.12 -8.68
CA ARG A 250 -20.96 -13.43 -7.74
C ARG A 250 -20.84 -11.92 -7.96
N TYR A 251 -21.97 -11.21 -7.96
CA TYR A 251 -21.95 -9.74 -8.00
C TYR A 251 -21.10 -9.18 -6.85
N ASP A 252 -20.18 -8.29 -7.21
CA ASP A 252 -19.31 -7.56 -6.29
C ASP A 252 -19.44 -6.06 -6.61
N PRO A 253 -19.96 -5.23 -5.70
CA PRO A 253 -20.11 -3.79 -5.93
C PRO A 253 -18.77 -3.07 -6.14
N VAL A 254 -17.65 -3.62 -5.64
CA VAL A 254 -16.31 -3.00 -5.77
C VAL A 254 -15.82 -3.03 -7.21
N VAL A 255 -16.15 -4.09 -7.96
CA VAL A 255 -15.76 -4.24 -9.37
C VAL A 255 -16.33 -3.11 -10.23
N PHE A 256 -17.49 -2.58 -9.84
CA PHE A 256 -18.27 -1.60 -10.59
C PHE A 256 -18.33 -0.22 -9.90
N ASP A 257 -17.51 0.00 -8.86
CA ASP A 257 -17.46 1.26 -8.13
C ASP A 257 -17.04 2.43 -9.04
N GLY A 258 -17.65 3.60 -8.83
CA GLY A 258 -17.40 4.79 -9.65
C GLY A 258 -17.98 4.75 -11.07
N HIS A 259 -18.78 3.74 -11.44
CA HIS A 259 -19.45 3.65 -12.73
C HIS A 259 -20.98 3.73 -12.61
N ASP A 260 -21.63 4.37 -13.58
CA ASP A 260 -23.09 4.35 -13.68
C ASP A 260 -23.59 2.95 -14.10
N LEU A 261 -24.34 2.31 -13.21
CA LEU A 261 -24.87 0.95 -13.37
C LEU A 261 -26.26 0.90 -13.99
N GLN A 262 -26.75 2.04 -14.48
CA GLN A 262 -28.01 2.15 -15.18
C GLN A 262 -27.83 2.70 -16.60
N PRO A 263 -28.69 2.28 -17.54
CA PRO A 263 -29.44 1.02 -17.51
C PRO A 263 -28.48 -0.19 -17.69
N PRO A 264 -28.81 -1.39 -17.19
CA PRO A 264 -28.10 -2.61 -17.56
C PRO A 264 -28.35 -2.97 -19.03
N PRO A 265 -27.44 -3.70 -19.70
CA PRO A 265 -26.17 -4.22 -19.19
C PRO A 265 -25.08 -3.14 -19.07
N VAL A 266 -24.15 -3.33 -18.13
CA VAL A 266 -22.93 -2.52 -18.04
C VAL A 266 -21.75 -3.40 -18.39
N ALA A 267 -20.97 -3.00 -19.39
CA ALA A 267 -19.77 -3.69 -19.83
C ALA A 267 -18.55 -2.80 -19.59
N LEU A 268 -17.64 -3.24 -18.72
CA LEU A 268 -16.37 -2.56 -18.46
C LEU A 268 -15.25 -3.35 -19.12
N LEU A 269 -14.50 -2.69 -20.01
CA LEU A 269 -13.33 -3.28 -20.67
C LEU A 269 -12.12 -3.19 -19.75
N ARG A 270 -11.45 -4.32 -19.52
CA ARG A 270 -10.17 -4.42 -18.82
C ARG A 270 -9.04 -4.82 -19.74
N ARG A 271 -7.91 -4.13 -19.60
CA ARG A 271 -6.64 -4.44 -20.26
C ARG A 271 -5.53 -4.48 -19.22
N GLY A 272 -4.82 -5.60 -19.13
CA GLY A 272 -3.79 -5.78 -18.10
C GLY A 272 -4.31 -5.65 -16.66
N GLY A 273 -5.60 -5.92 -16.43
CA GLY A 273 -6.25 -5.83 -15.11
C GLY A 273 -6.88 -4.47 -14.77
N ALA A 274 -6.54 -3.40 -15.49
CA ALA A 274 -7.11 -2.07 -15.29
C ALA A 274 -8.35 -1.85 -16.17
N VAL A 275 -9.37 -1.16 -15.64
CA VAL A 275 -10.53 -0.72 -16.44
C VAL A 275 -10.08 0.40 -17.38
N VAL A 276 -10.21 0.17 -18.69
CA VAL A 276 -9.84 1.14 -19.72
C VAL A 276 -11.04 1.90 -20.29
N GLY A 277 -12.27 1.43 -20.04
CA GLY A 277 -13.49 2.16 -20.40
C GLY A 277 -14.76 1.31 -20.35
N ARG A 278 -15.89 1.93 -20.71
CA ARG A 278 -17.20 1.29 -20.85
C ARG A 278 -17.48 1.01 -22.33
N LEU A 279 -18.14 -0.12 -22.61
CA LEU A 279 -18.59 -0.55 -23.95
C LEU A 279 -20.08 -0.27 -24.18
#